data_AF-A0A0L7KFF9-F1
#
_entry.id   AF-A0A0L7KFF9-F1
#
_cell.length_a   1.000
_cell.length_b   1.000
_cell.length_c   1.000
_cell.angle_alpha   90.00
_cell.angle_beta   90.00
_cell.angle_gamma   90.00
#
_symmetry.space_group_name_H-M   'P 1'
#
loop_
_entity.id
_entity.type
_entity.pdbx_description
1 polymer ?
#
loop_
_entity_poly.entity_id
_entity_poly.type
_entity_poly.pdbx_seq_one_letter_code
_entity_poly.pdbx_strand_id
1 'polypeptide(L)'
;MENCNNLANISDKIDWFVCAHLWGWFAKGMIIRNFFLLNINSVIFELIELRFQHILPNFYECWWDHIFLDVLSCNLIGIVASILFMKYFNIELYDWKIPDKIKPNKKNIIFPTIDKLCRKVFTNSSTLLLLIFLSFITNIIDLNVFFLKAEIQLHHVNLIVIARTFAIGFISGKACKEFYRFLKEGMTPKRAFYIFLEIIILSLEFLLAIRWKDTLISDKSDLTGINMVWLFITSTLSSILLLLYVNESLI
;
A
#
# COMPACT_ATOMS: atom_id res chain seq x y z
N MET A 1 -23.10 -7.06 9.18
CA MET A 1 -22.10 -7.82 9.94
C MET A 1 -22.80 -8.40 11.16
N GLU A 2 -23.37 -9.60 11.05
CA GLU A 2 -23.98 -10.26 12.21
C GLU A 2 -22.87 -10.87 13.08
N ASN A 3 -22.95 -10.68 14.40
CA ASN A 3 -22.08 -11.29 15.44
C ASN A 3 -20.62 -10.84 15.58
N CYS A 4 -20.21 -9.65 15.10
CA CYS A 4 -18.86 -9.12 15.36
C CYS A 4 -18.56 -8.72 16.83
N ASN A 5 -19.53 -8.87 17.73
CA ASN A 5 -19.38 -8.59 19.16
C ASN A 5 -19.21 -9.85 20.01
N ASN A 6 -19.18 -11.04 19.40
CA ASN A 6 -19.03 -12.31 20.12
C ASN A 6 -17.74 -13.03 19.68
N LEU A 7 -16.84 -13.30 20.63
CA LEU A 7 -15.49 -13.85 20.40
C LEU A 7 -15.48 -15.37 20.13
N ALA A 8 -16.66 -16.00 20.02
CA ALA A 8 -16.81 -17.46 19.93
C ALA A 8 -16.26 -18.08 18.63
N ASN A 9 -16.06 -17.29 17.56
CA ASN A 9 -15.64 -17.78 16.24
C ASN A 9 -14.17 -17.42 15.90
N ILE A 10 -13.35 -17.04 16.88
CA ILE A 10 -11.95 -16.63 16.64
C ILE A 10 -11.10 -17.81 16.17
N SER A 11 -11.32 -19.03 16.68
CA SER A 11 -10.52 -20.20 16.33
C SER A 11 -10.60 -20.56 14.85
N ASP A 12 -11.80 -20.46 14.26
CA ASP A 12 -12.05 -20.90 12.87
C ASP A 12 -11.54 -19.89 11.84
N LYS A 13 -11.25 -18.66 12.28
CA LYS A 13 -10.72 -17.56 11.48
C LYS A 13 -9.18 -17.53 11.42
N ILE A 14 -8.49 -18.24 12.32
CA ILE A 14 -7.05 -18.08 12.56
C ILE A 14 -6.14 -18.84 11.56
N ASP A 15 -6.63 -19.79 10.76
CA ASP A 15 -5.69 -20.73 10.10
C ASP A 15 -4.99 -20.17 8.84
N TRP A 16 -5.73 -19.94 7.75
CA TRP A 16 -5.09 -19.61 6.47
C TRP A 16 -4.83 -18.11 6.27
N PHE A 17 -5.77 -17.28 6.71
CA PHE A 17 -5.73 -15.83 6.45
C PHE A 17 -4.61 -15.14 7.23
N VAL A 18 -4.43 -15.51 8.50
CA VAL A 18 -3.32 -15.07 9.36
C VAL A 18 -1.96 -15.40 8.73
N CYS A 19 -1.81 -16.63 8.23
CA CYS A 19 -0.58 -17.05 7.55
C CYS A 19 -0.34 -16.23 6.28
N ALA A 20 -1.39 -16.01 5.47
CA ALA A 20 -1.30 -15.23 4.24
C ALA A 20 -0.92 -13.77 4.52
N HIS A 21 -1.51 -13.14 5.54
CA HIS A 21 -1.16 -11.78 5.96
C HIS A 21 0.28 -11.70 6.47
N LEU A 22 0.67 -12.55 7.42
CA LEU A 22 2.01 -12.53 7.97
C LEU A 22 3.08 -12.70 6.88
N TRP A 23 2.95 -13.72 6.04
CA TRP A 23 3.92 -13.98 4.96
C TRP A 23 3.85 -12.94 3.84
N GLY A 24 2.66 -12.45 3.51
CA GLY A 24 2.46 -11.39 2.53
C GLY A 24 3.17 -10.10 2.95
N TRP A 25 2.99 -9.67 4.20
CA TRP A 25 3.65 -8.48 4.74
C TRP A 25 5.14 -8.67 4.94
N PHE A 26 5.59 -9.88 5.29
CA PHE A 26 7.01 -10.21 5.29
C PHE A 26 7.63 -10.05 3.89
N ALA A 27 6.98 -10.62 2.86
CA ALA A 27 7.45 -10.54 1.48
C ALA A 27 7.44 -9.10 0.95
N LYS A 28 6.38 -8.33 1.19
CA LYS A 28 6.33 -6.89 0.89
C LYS A 28 7.45 -6.13 1.60
N GLY A 29 7.75 -6.52 2.84
CA GLY A 29 8.86 -6.01 3.62
C GLY A 29 10.22 -6.16 2.92
N MET A 30 10.49 -7.33 2.34
CA MET A 30 11.70 -7.60 1.58
C MET A 30 11.79 -6.80 0.26
N ILE A 31 10.65 -6.38 -0.29
CA ILE A 31 10.53 -5.59 -1.52
C ILE A 31 10.70 -4.09 -1.24
N ILE A 32 9.86 -3.53 -0.37
CA ILE A 32 9.77 -2.07 -0.12
C ILE A 32 10.85 -1.57 0.86
N ARG A 33 11.27 -2.44 1.78
CA ARG A 33 12.39 -2.23 2.72
C ARG A 33 12.34 -0.95 3.55
N ASN A 34 11.14 -0.47 3.85
CA ASN A 34 10.95 0.74 4.63
C ASN A 34 9.80 0.56 5.61
N PHE A 35 10.12 0.56 6.91
CA PHE A 35 9.16 0.29 7.98
C PHE A 35 7.97 1.25 7.96
N PHE A 36 8.22 2.54 7.77
CA PHE A 36 7.18 3.56 7.81
C PHE A 36 6.20 3.42 6.64
N LEU A 37 6.73 3.29 5.41
CA LEU A 37 5.91 3.10 4.21
C LEU A 37 5.10 1.80 4.25
N LEU A 38 5.65 0.72 4.80
CA LEU A 38 4.94 -0.55 4.97
C LEU A 38 3.75 -0.43 5.91
N ASN A 39 3.93 0.23 7.07
CA ASN A 39 2.82 0.42 8.02
C ASN A 39 1.73 1.34 7.47
N ILE A 40 2.09 2.38 6.70
CA ILE A 40 1.11 3.19 5.97
C ILE A 40 0.30 2.31 5.01
N ASN A 41 0.98 1.50 4.20
CA ASN A 41 0.31 0.61 3.27
C ASN A 41 -0.56 -0.42 3.99
N SER A 42 -0.16 -0.89 5.17
CA SER A 42 -0.98 -1.82 5.98
C SER A 42 -2.32 -1.21 6.33
N VAL A 43 -2.32 0.02 6.85
CA VAL A 43 -3.57 0.73 7.19
C VAL A 43 -4.37 1.07 5.92
N ILE A 44 -3.71 1.51 4.85
CA ILE A 44 -4.40 1.83 3.58
C ILE A 44 -5.08 0.59 3.01
N PHE A 45 -4.44 -0.58 3.06
CA PHE A 45 -5.02 -1.80 2.51
C PHE A 45 -6.28 -2.21 3.27
N GLU A 46 -6.30 -2.15 4.61
CA GLU A 46 -7.54 -2.39 5.38
C GLU A 46 -8.67 -1.41 5.00
N LEU A 47 -8.34 -0.13 4.75
CA LEU A 47 -9.33 0.84 4.29
C LEU A 47 -9.86 0.50 2.88
N ILE A 48 -9.02 -0.11 2.04
CA ILE A 48 -9.39 -0.60 0.71
C ILE A 48 -10.30 -1.84 0.85
N GLU A 49 -10.01 -2.73 1.79
CA GLU A 49 -10.88 -3.88 2.09
C GLU A 49 -12.27 -3.41 2.51
N LEU A 50 -12.35 -2.48 3.48
CA LEU A 50 -13.60 -1.85 3.88
C LEU A 50 -14.31 -1.19 2.68
N ARG A 51 -13.56 -0.55 1.78
CA ARG A 51 -14.12 0.08 0.58
C ARG A 51 -14.77 -0.93 -0.35
N PHE A 52 -14.16 -2.10 -0.55
CA PHE A 52 -14.60 -3.06 -1.55
C PHE A 52 -15.32 -4.30 -1.00
N GLN A 53 -15.52 -4.41 0.32
CA GLN A 53 -16.29 -5.51 0.94
C GLN A 53 -17.70 -5.71 0.37
N HIS A 54 -18.30 -4.64 -0.15
CA HIS A 54 -19.63 -4.68 -0.77
C HIS A 54 -19.67 -5.48 -2.09
N ILE A 55 -18.53 -5.66 -2.76
CA ILE A 55 -18.40 -6.45 -4.01
C ILE A 55 -17.48 -7.66 -3.88
N LEU A 56 -16.58 -7.66 -2.88
CA LEU A 56 -15.62 -8.73 -2.64
C LEU A 56 -15.91 -9.40 -1.29
N PRO A 57 -16.56 -10.58 -1.28
CA PRO A 57 -16.90 -11.29 -0.05
C PRO A 57 -15.69 -11.63 0.84
N ASN A 58 -14.51 -11.74 0.25
CA ASN A 58 -13.25 -11.95 0.96
C ASN A 58 -12.90 -10.83 1.94
N PHE A 59 -13.37 -9.61 1.71
CA PHE A 59 -13.09 -8.45 2.55
C PHE A 59 -14.20 -8.21 3.60
N TYR A 60 -15.17 -9.13 3.68
CA TYR A 60 -16.26 -9.01 4.63
C TYR A 60 -15.84 -9.56 5.99
N GLU A 61 -15.20 -8.71 6.78
CA GLU A 61 -14.60 -9.07 8.07
C GLU A 61 -15.16 -8.23 9.21
N CYS A 62 -14.82 -8.61 10.44
CA CYS A 62 -15.26 -7.83 11.59
C CYS A 62 -14.38 -6.60 11.77
N TRP A 63 -14.92 -5.53 12.34
CA TRP A 63 -14.17 -4.30 12.59
C TRP A 63 -12.90 -4.54 13.43
N TRP A 64 -12.95 -5.51 14.35
CA TRP A 64 -11.82 -5.85 15.22
C TRP A 64 -10.77 -6.70 14.49
N ASP A 65 -11.15 -7.39 13.41
CA ASP A 65 -10.27 -8.20 12.54
C ASP A 65 -9.24 -7.27 11.90
N HIS A 66 -9.74 -6.29 11.13
CA HIS A 66 -8.95 -5.25 10.48
C HIS A 66 -7.97 -4.53 11.41
N ILE A 67 -8.37 -4.24 12.65
CA ILE A 67 -7.54 -3.48 13.60
C ILE A 67 -6.58 -4.40 14.35
N PHE A 68 -7.11 -5.34 15.11
CA PHE A 68 -6.31 -6.11 16.08
C PHE A 68 -5.64 -7.30 15.43
N LEU A 69 -6.34 -8.05 14.58
CA LEU A 69 -5.76 -9.23 13.95
C LEU A 69 -4.85 -8.84 12.79
N ASP A 70 -5.28 -7.93 11.92
CA ASP A 70 -4.51 -7.61 10.72
C ASP A 70 -3.47 -6.52 11.00
N VAL A 71 -3.87 -5.26 11.19
CA VAL A 71 -2.92 -4.14 11.33
C VAL A 71 -1.97 -4.32 12.51
N LEU A 72 -2.50 -4.57 13.71
CA LEU A 72 -1.68 -4.60 14.94
C LEU A 72 -0.96 -5.93 15.16
N SER A 73 -1.44 -7.02 14.55
CA SER A 73 -0.82 -8.34 14.70
C SER A 73 -0.18 -8.81 13.39
N CYS A 74 -0.89 -9.49 12.51
CA CYS A 74 -0.32 -10.21 11.36
C CYS A 74 0.57 -9.31 10.49
N ASN A 75 0.06 -8.12 10.15
CA ASN A 75 0.72 -7.16 9.29
C ASN A 75 1.97 -6.59 9.99
N LEU A 76 1.81 -6.08 11.21
CA LEU A 76 2.91 -5.51 11.99
C LEU A 76 4.00 -6.55 12.29
N ILE A 77 3.64 -7.78 12.65
CA ILE A 77 4.58 -8.88 12.91
C ILE A 77 5.35 -9.22 11.63
N GLY A 78 4.67 -9.39 10.50
CA GLY A 78 5.31 -9.64 9.21
C GLY A 78 6.29 -8.52 8.81
N ILE A 79 5.88 -7.27 8.98
CA ILE A 79 6.73 -6.09 8.72
C ILE A 79 7.94 -6.10 9.64
N VAL A 80 7.77 -6.21 10.96
CA VAL A 80 8.87 -6.21 11.93
C VAL A 80 9.83 -7.37 11.65
N ALA A 81 9.31 -8.57 11.41
CA ALA A 81 10.12 -9.74 11.06
C ALA A 81 10.97 -9.49 9.81
N SER A 82 10.42 -8.86 8.77
CA SER A 82 11.19 -8.53 7.55
C SER A 82 12.32 -7.54 7.83
N ILE A 83 12.08 -6.52 8.67
CA ILE A 83 13.10 -5.52 9.02
C ILE A 83 14.20 -6.16 9.87
N LEU A 84 13.83 -7.00 10.84
CA LEU A 84 14.80 -7.73 11.67
C LEU A 84 15.63 -8.70 10.84
N PHE A 85 15.00 -9.42 9.92
CA PHE A 85 15.67 -10.31 8.97
C PHE A 85 16.70 -9.52 8.14
N MET A 86 16.29 -8.40 7.53
CA MET A 86 17.22 -7.58 6.74
C MET A 86 18.37 -7.03 7.58
N LYS A 87 18.13 -6.60 8.83
CA LYS A 87 19.20 -6.18 9.74
C LYS A 87 20.17 -7.33 10.06
N TYR A 88 19.65 -8.51 10.34
CA TYR A 88 20.47 -9.69 10.65
C TYR A 88 21.38 -10.08 9.47
N PHE A 89 20.87 -10.01 8.24
CA PHE A 89 21.63 -10.33 7.02
C PHE A 89 22.35 -9.12 6.39
N ASN A 90 22.41 -7.97 7.05
CA ASN A 90 23.01 -6.73 6.54
C ASN A 90 22.48 -6.30 5.16
N ILE A 91 21.18 -6.51 4.91
CA ILE A 91 20.49 -6.06 3.71
C ILE A 91 20.11 -4.59 3.88
N GLU A 92 20.50 -3.76 2.92
CA GLU A 92 20.20 -2.33 2.92
C GLU A 92 18.68 -2.04 2.89
N LEU A 93 18.26 -1.16 3.80
CA LEU A 93 16.92 -0.58 3.85
C LEU A 93 16.83 0.65 2.95
N TYR A 94 15.67 0.89 2.35
CA TYR A 94 15.48 2.00 1.41
C TYR A 94 15.06 3.29 2.14
N ASP A 95 15.82 4.35 1.91
CA ASP A 95 15.45 5.71 2.33
C ASP A 95 14.71 6.42 1.18
N TRP A 96 13.38 6.24 1.17
CA TRP A 96 12.46 6.84 0.21
C TRP A 96 12.31 8.36 0.42
N LYS A 97 13.41 9.08 0.26
CA LYS A 97 13.49 10.54 0.34
C LYS A 97 14.12 11.10 -0.92
N ILE A 98 13.46 12.13 -1.44
CA ILE A 98 13.99 12.96 -2.51
C ILE A 98 14.71 14.14 -1.84
N PRO A 99 16.01 14.35 -2.10
CA PRO A 99 16.75 15.47 -1.53
C PRO A 99 16.20 16.81 -2.02
N ASP A 100 16.21 17.82 -1.15
CA ASP A 100 15.82 19.18 -1.51
C ASP A 100 16.77 19.74 -2.57
N LYS A 101 16.22 20.20 -3.70
CA LYS A 101 17.01 20.95 -4.70
C LYS A 101 17.20 22.42 -4.30
N ILE A 102 16.28 22.98 -3.52
CA ILE A 102 16.24 24.39 -3.12
C ILE A 102 15.94 24.44 -1.62
N LYS A 103 16.72 25.20 -0.85
CA LYS A 103 16.44 25.41 0.57
C LYS A 103 15.33 26.47 0.70
N PRO A 104 14.20 26.17 1.36
CA PRO A 104 13.11 27.13 1.52
C PRO A 104 13.56 28.35 2.33
N ASN A 105 13.09 29.54 1.93
CA ASN A 105 13.38 30.77 2.66
C ASN A 105 12.53 30.83 3.93
N LYS A 106 13.19 30.67 5.10
CA LYS A 106 12.52 30.50 6.40
C LYS A 106 11.65 31.68 6.85
N LYS A 107 11.74 32.84 6.18
CA LYS A 107 11.01 34.06 6.58
C LYS A 107 9.54 34.10 6.13
N ASN A 108 9.16 33.36 5.08
CA ASN A 108 7.83 33.46 4.45
C ASN A 108 6.98 32.17 4.56
N ILE A 109 7.23 31.32 5.57
CA ILE A 109 6.52 30.05 5.73
C ILE A 109 5.08 30.31 6.20
N ILE A 110 4.11 29.84 5.41
CA ILE A 110 2.69 29.79 5.77
C ILE A 110 2.49 28.68 6.79
N PHE A 111 1.77 28.96 7.89
CA PHE A 111 1.49 28.01 8.99
C PHE A 111 2.73 27.27 9.51
N PRO A 112 3.72 27.98 10.10
CA PRO A 112 5.03 27.41 10.45
C PRO A 112 4.96 26.21 11.40
N THR A 113 4.00 26.18 12.33
CA THR A 113 3.81 25.05 13.26
C THR A 113 3.39 23.78 12.53
N ILE A 114 2.46 23.91 11.57
CA ILE A 114 1.94 22.78 10.78
C ILE A 114 3.00 22.31 9.78
N ASP A 115 3.68 23.24 9.09
CA ASP A 115 4.79 22.93 8.19
C ASP A 115 5.90 22.14 8.92
N LYS A 116 6.30 22.60 10.12
CA LYS A 116 7.29 21.90 10.95
C LYS A 116 6.86 20.48 11.32
N LEU A 117 5.57 20.26 11.62
CA LEU A 117 5.04 18.93 11.90
C LEU A 117 5.08 18.05 10.64
N CYS A 118 4.62 18.57 9.51
CA CYS A 118 4.60 17.84 8.24
C CYS A 118 6.00 17.44 7.78
N ARG A 119 6.99 18.33 7.91
CA ARG A 119 8.38 18.05 7.51
C ARG A 119 9.08 17.02 8.39
N LYS A 120 8.64 16.83 9.64
CA LYS A 120 9.12 15.70 10.47
C LYS A 120 8.73 14.34 9.88
N VAL A 121 7.62 14.28 9.16
CA VAL A 121 7.08 13.03 8.59
C VAL A 121 7.53 12.87 7.13
N PHE A 122 7.29 13.88 6.30
CA PHE A 122 7.42 13.76 4.84
C PHE A 122 8.63 14.48 4.24
N THR A 123 9.46 15.17 5.03
CA THR A 123 10.62 15.97 4.59
C THR A 123 10.27 17.15 3.64
N ASN A 124 9.71 16.87 2.47
CA ASN A 124 9.32 17.84 1.44
C ASN A 124 8.14 17.35 0.59
N SER A 125 7.61 18.22 -0.27
CA SER A 125 6.47 17.91 -1.14
C SER A 125 6.76 16.75 -2.12
N SER A 126 7.97 16.70 -2.67
CA SER A 126 8.39 15.66 -3.63
C SER A 126 8.45 14.27 -2.98
N THR A 127 8.94 14.18 -1.75
CA THR A 127 8.99 12.95 -0.97
C THR A 127 7.58 12.50 -0.59
N LEU A 128 6.69 13.41 -0.16
CA LEU A 128 5.29 13.06 0.06
C LEU A 128 4.64 12.49 -1.21
N LEU A 129 4.82 13.15 -2.36
CA LEU A 129 4.29 12.68 -3.64
C LEU A 129 4.84 11.30 -4.02
N LEU A 130 6.14 11.07 -3.80
CA LEU A 130 6.76 9.77 -4.01
C LEU A 130 6.15 8.68 -3.12
N LEU A 131 5.91 8.95 -1.83
CA LEU A 131 5.31 7.99 -0.91
C LEU A 131 3.85 7.69 -1.28
N ILE A 132 3.09 8.71 -1.71
CA ILE A 132 1.73 8.53 -2.25
C ILE A 132 1.78 7.64 -3.49
N PHE A 133 2.68 7.93 -4.44
CA PHE A 133 2.83 7.13 -5.66
C PHE A 133 3.19 5.67 -5.36
N LEU A 134 4.19 5.43 -4.52
CA LEU A 134 4.60 4.07 -4.12
C LEU A 134 3.47 3.32 -3.41
N SER A 135 2.72 4.01 -2.53
CA SER A 135 1.58 3.41 -1.85
C SER A 135 0.47 3.06 -2.84
N PHE A 136 0.13 3.97 -3.75
CA PHE A 136 -0.86 3.72 -4.80
C PHE A 136 -0.50 2.49 -5.64
N ILE A 137 0.72 2.43 -6.18
CA ILE A 137 1.16 1.30 -7.01
C ILE A 137 1.11 -0.02 -6.24
N THR A 138 1.62 -0.05 -5.00
CA THR A 138 1.63 -1.27 -4.17
C THR A 138 0.21 -1.77 -3.91
N ASN A 139 -0.70 -0.88 -3.50
CA ASN A 139 -2.08 -1.27 -3.20
C ASN A 139 -2.85 -1.72 -4.45
N ILE A 140 -2.61 -1.14 -5.64
CA ILE A 140 -3.26 -1.63 -6.87
C ILE A 140 -2.74 -3.01 -7.27
N ILE A 141 -1.44 -3.29 -7.11
CA ILE A 141 -0.88 -4.64 -7.35
C ILE A 141 -1.57 -5.68 -6.49
N ASP A 142 -1.75 -5.38 -5.21
CA ASP A 142 -2.43 -6.26 -4.26
C ASP A 142 -3.91 -6.41 -4.61
N LEU A 143 -4.60 -5.29 -4.88
CA LEU A 143 -6.02 -5.26 -5.19
C LEU A 143 -6.34 -6.06 -6.46
N ASN A 144 -5.49 -6.00 -7.49
CA ASN A 144 -5.65 -6.78 -8.72
C ASN A 144 -5.70 -8.30 -8.45
N VAL A 145 -4.99 -8.81 -7.43
CA VAL A 145 -5.08 -10.24 -7.06
C VAL A 145 -6.50 -10.59 -6.65
N PHE A 146 -7.14 -9.74 -5.86
CA PHE A 146 -8.49 -9.98 -5.34
C PHE A 146 -9.57 -9.78 -6.40
N PHE A 147 -9.43 -8.78 -7.28
CA PHE A 147 -10.37 -8.56 -8.38
C PHE A 147 -10.31 -9.68 -9.41
N LEU A 148 -9.13 -9.97 -9.95
CA LEU A 148 -8.99 -10.96 -11.03
C LEU A 148 -9.40 -12.37 -10.57
N LYS A 149 -9.09 -12.76 -9.32
CA LYS A 149 -9.55 -14.05 -8.80
C LYS A 149 -11.08 -14.08 -8.65
N ALA A 150 -11.71 -12.98 -8.22
CA ALA A 150 -13.15 -12.92 -7.99
C ALA A 150 -13.92 -12.93 -9.32
N GLU A 151 -13.45 -12.18 -10.32
CA GLU A 151 -14.06 -12.12 -11.65
C GLU A 151 -13.99 -13.46 -12.38
N ILE A 152 -12.88 -14.18 -12.25
CA ILE A 152 -12.70 -15.52 -12.85
C ILE A 152 -13.28 -16.63 -11.96
N GLN A 153 -13.79 -16.28 -10.77
CA GLN A 153 -14.33 -17.22 -9.78
C GLN A 153 -13.33 -18.29 -9.33
N LEU A 154 -12.05 -17.90 -9.20
CA LEU A 154 -10.99 -18.76 -8.71
C LEU A 154 -10.92 -18.76 -7.18
N HIS A 155 -10.79 -19.96 -6.60
CA HIS A 155 -10.51 -20.10 -5.18
C HIS A 155 -9.11 -19.59 -4.83
N HIS A 156 -8.92 -19.06 -3.61
CA HIS A 156 -7.66 -18.43 -3.19
C HIS A 156 -6.46 -19.39 -3.16
N VAL A 157 -6.69 -20.70 -3.00
CA VAL A 157 -5.65 -21.74 -3.09
C VAL A 157 -5.35 -22.22 -4.51
N ASN A 158 -6.00 -21.65 -5.53
CA ASN A 158 -5.78 -22.06 -6.91
C ASN A 158 -4.32 -21.77 -7.33
N LEU A 159 -3.68 -22.76 -7.96
CA LEU A 159 -2.28 -22.68 -8.38
C LEU A 159 -2.00 -21.47 -9.28
N ILE A 160 -2.93 -21.06 -10.13
CA ILE A 160 -2.77 -19.90 -11.02
C ILE A 160 -2.61 -18.62 -10.19
N VAL A 161 -3.46 -18.43 -9.17
CA VAL A 161 -3.42 -17.26 -8.27
C VAL A 161 -2.10 -17.24 -7.50
N ILE A 162 -1.70 -18.39 -6.94
CA ILE A 162 -0.45 -18.52 -6.20
C ILE A 162 0.76 -18.25 -7.11
N ALA A 163 0.85 -18.92 -8.25
CA ALA A 163 1.96 -18.78 -9.19
C ALA A 163 2.08 -17.35 -9.72
N ARG A 164 0.97 -16.71 -10.09
CA ARG A 164 0.93 -15.29 -10.51
C ARG A 164 1.39 -14.37 -9.39
N THR A 165 0.95 -14.59 -8.15
CA THR A 165 1.33 -13.77 -7.00
C THR A 165 2.83 -13.84 -6.74
N PHE A 166 3.43 -15.04 -6.78
CA PHE A 166 4.88 -15.20 -6.67
C PHE A 166 5.62 -14.55 -7.84
N ALA A 167 5.17 -14.77 -9.08
CA ALA A 167 5.81 -14.20 -10.27
C ALA A 167 5.86 -12.68 -10.20
N ILE A 168 4.73 -12.04 -9.89
CA ILE A 168 4.68 -10.58 -9.75
C ILE A 168 5.49 -10.12 -8.54
N GLY A 169 5.43 -10.80 -7.40
CA GLY A 169 6.29 -10.47 -6.26
C GLY A 169 7.80 -10.43 -6.61
N PHE A 170 8.28 -11.35 -7.44
CA PHE A 170 9.67 -11.32 -7.94
C PHE A 170 9.94 -10.13 -8.87
N ILE A 171 9.02 -9.82 -9.78
CA ILE A 171 9.12 -8.68 -10.70
C ILE A 171 9.08 -7.37 -9.90
N SER A 172 8.11 -7.19 -9.00
CA SER A 172 8.01 -6.05 -8.08
C SER A 172 9.27 -5.88 -7.23
N GLY A 173 9.87 -6.99 -6.76
CA GLY A 173 11.15 -6.96 -6.04
C GLY A 173 12.30 -6.36 -6.86
N LYS A 174 12.39 -6.70 -8.15
CA LYS A 174 13.38 -6.13 -9.08
C LYS A 174 13.03 -4.69 -9.44
N ALA A 175 11.78 -4.42 -9.78
CA ALA A 175 11.29 -3.10 -10.17
C ALA A 175 11.47 -2.08 -9.04
N CYS A 176 11.10 -2.43 -7.80
CA CYS A 176 11.25 -1.57 -6.63
C CYS A 176 12.72 -1.24 -6.35
N LYS A 177 13.61 -2.24 -6.41
CA LYS A 177 15.05 -2.03 -6.28
C LYS A 177 15.60 -1.08 -7.36
N GLU A 178 15.27 -1.32 -8.62
CA GLU A 178 15.77 -0.49 -9.71
C GLU A 178 15.13 0.91 -9.72
N PHE A 179 13.89 1.05 -9.23
CA PHE A 179 13.24 2.35 -9.01
C PHE A 179 13.93 3.15 -7.91
N TYR A 180 14.28 2.51 -6.79
CA TYR A 180 15.08 3.15 -5.74
C TYR A 180 16.43 3.64 -6.28
N ARG A 181 17.13 2.80 -7.05
CA ARG A 181 18.40 3.18 -7.68
C ARG A 181 18.23 4.26 -8.73
N PHE A 182 17.13 4.29 -9.47
CA PHE A 182 16.80 5.36 -10.39
C PHE A 182 16.74 6.73 -9.68
N LEU A 183 16.10 6.79 -8.51
CA LEU A 183 15.99 8.04 -7.74
C LEU A 183 17.34 8.57 -7.24
N LYS A 184 18.33 7.69 -6.99
CA LYS A 184 19.66 8.08 -6.46
C LYS A 184 20.72 8.24 -7.55
N GLU A 185 20.72 7.35 -8.54
CA GLU A 185 21.79 7.18 -9.52
C GLU A 185 21.34 7.50 -10.97
N GLY A 186 20.08 7.89 -11.19
CA GLY A 186 19.54 8.24 -12.52
C GLY A 186 19.02 7.05 -13.35
N MET A 187 18.52 7.31 -14.56
CA MET A 187 17.89 6.28 -15.41
C MET A 187 18.93 5.52 -16.26
N THR A 188 18.76 4.21 -16.39
CA THR A 188 19.52 3.36 -17.34
C THR A 188 18.55 2.45 -18.09
N PRO A 189 18.90 1.90 -19.27
CA PRO A 189 18.02 0.98 -20.00
C PRO A 189 17.58 -0.23 -19.17
N LYS A 190 18.48 -0.78 -18.34
CA LYS A 190 18.17 -1.88 -17.42
C LYS A 190 17.14 -1.48 -16.36
N ARG A 191 17.29 -0.30 -15.75
CA ARG A 191 16.35 0.21 -14.74
C ARG A 191 14.98 0.44 -15.36
N ALA A 192 14.96 1.12 -16.50
CA ALA A 192 13.76 1.39 -17.27
C ALA A 192 13.01 0.10 -17.62
N PHE A 193 13.72 -0.95 -18.06
CA PHE A 193 13.11 -2.24 -18.39
C PHE A 193 12.28 -2.82 -17.24
N TYR A 194 12.85 -2.96 -16.03
CA TYR A 194 12.12 -3.55 -14.90
C TYR A 194 10.98 -2.67 -14.40
N ILE A 195 11.17 -1.34 -14.38
CA ILE A 195 10.14 -0.39 -13.97
C ILE A 195 8.97 -0.42 -14.96
N PHE A 196 9.25 -0.37 -16.26
CA PHE A 196 8.20 -0.41 -17.28
C PHE A 196 7.53 -1.76 -17.38
N LEU A 197 8.26 -2.87 -17.19
CA LEU A 197 7.67 -4.20 -17.16
C LEU A 197 6.59 -4.29 -16.08
N GLU A 198 6.89 -3.83 -14.86
CA GLU A 198 5.92 -3.78 -13.76
C GLU A 198 4.72 -2.90 -14.09
N ILE A 199 4.97 -1.67 -14.60
CA ILE A 199 3.90 -0.74 -14.96
C ILE A 199 2.98 -1.31 -16.05
N ILE A 200 3.54 -1.98 -17.06
CA ILE A 200 2.78 -2.60 -18.14
C ILE A 200 1.91 -3.74 -17.58
N ILE A 201 2.49 -4.64 -16.78
CA ILE A 201 1.74 -5.74 -16.16
C ILE A 201 0.60 -5.19 -15.29
N LEU A 202 0.90 -4.23 -14.42
CA LEU A 202 -0.07 -3.58 -13.55
C LEU A 202 -1.21 -2.94 -14.35
N SER A 203 -0.87 -2.23 -15.43
CA SER A 203 -1.84 -1.55 -16.28
C SER A 203 -2.74 -2.56 -17.01
N LEU A 204 -2.17 -3.65 -17.53
CA LEU A 204 -2.93 -4.71 -18.18
C LEU A 204 -3.90 -5.38 -17.22
N GLU A 205 -3.45 -5.74 -16.03
CA GLU A 205 -4.30 -6.37 -15.02
C GLU A 205 -5.40 -5.44 -14.51
N PHE A 206 -5.08 -4.15 -14.32
CA PHE A 206 -6.08 -3.16 -13.95
C PHE A 206 -7.14 -2.99 -15.05
N LEU A 207 -6.72 -2.99 -16.32
CA LEU A 207 -7.65 -2.94 -17.45
C LEU A 207 -8.52 -4.20 -17.54
N LEU A 208 -7.98 -5.37 -17.22
CA LEU A 208 -8.75 -6.62 -17.14
C LEU A 208 -9.80 -6.56 -16.02
N ALA A 209 -9.42 -6.06 -14.84
CA ALA A 209 -10.35 -5.84 -13.74
C ALA A 209 -11.48 -4.87 -14.12
N ILE A 210 -11.17 -3.77 -14.80
CA ILE A 210 -12.21 -2.86 -15.32
C ILE A 210 -13.08 -3.56 -16.38
N ARG A 211 -12.48 -4.37 -17.25
CA ARG A 211 -13.16 -5.04 -18.36
C ARG A 211 -14.20 -6.05 -17.87
N TRP A 212 -13.94 -6.75 -16.77
CA TRP A 212 -14.82 -7.79 -16.25
C TRP A 212 -15.55 -7.42 -14.95
N LYS A 213 -15.49 -6.15 -14.54
CA LYS A 213 -16.18 -5.63 -13.35
C LYS A 213 -17.66 -5.99 -13.26
N ASP A 214 -18.36 -6.13 -14.39
CA ASP A 214 -19.80 -6.40 -14.44
C ASP A 214 -20.15 -7.81 -13.93
N THR A 215 -19.14 -8.67 -13.77
CA THR A 215 -19.26 -10.00 -13.14
C THR A 215 -19.43 -9.90 -11.62
N LEU A 216 -18.99 -8.79 -11.01
CA LEU A 216 -19.05 -8.57 -9.58
C LEU A 216 -20.40 -7.94 -9.20
N ILE A 217 -21.09 -8.55 -8.24
CA ILE A 217 -22.39 -8.10 -7.78
C ILE A 217 -22.23 -7.40 -6.43
N SER A 218 -22.67 -6.16 -6.36
CA SER A 218 -22.72 -5.40 -5.11
C SER A 218 -23.85 -5.90 -4.21
N ASP A 219 -23.55 -6.07 -2.93
CA ASP A 219 -24.52 -6.35 -1.87
C ASP A 219 -25.37 -5.11 -1.49
N LYS A 220 -25.12 -3.96 -2.13
CA LYS A 220 -25.77 -2.66 -1.90
C LYS A 220 -25.59 -2.12 -0.48
N SER A 221 -24.52 -2.51 0.21
CA SER A 221 -24.11 -1.92 1.48
C SER A 221 -23.96 -0.40 1.40
N ASP A 222 -24.34 0.31 2.47
CA ASP A 222 -24.16 1.76 2.56
C ASP A 222 -22.67 2.12 2.70
N LEU A 223 -22.13 2.80 1.69
CA LEU A 223 -20.74 3.22 1.64
C LEU A 223 -20.53 4.66 2.08
N THR A 224 -21.57 5.36 2.57
CA THR A 224 -21.49 6.80 2.87
C THR A 224 -20.39 7.12 3.88
N GLY A 225 -20.37 6.42 5.02
CA GLY A 225 -19.34 6.63 6.05
C GLY A 225 -17.92 6.37 5.51
N ILE A 226 -17.77 5.30 4.73
CA ILE A 226 -16.49 4.91 4.12
C ILE A 226 -16.03 5.97 3.11
N ASN A 227 -16.94 6.46 2.25
CA ASN A 227 -16.68 7.54 1.31
C ASN A 227 -16.22 8.82 2.02
N MET A 228 -16.85 9.18 3.14
CA MET A 228 -16.48 10.36 3.92
C MET A 228 -15.07 10.24 4.53
N VAL A 229 -14.69 9.03 4.98
CA VAL A 229 -13.33 8.76 5.47
C VAL A 229 -12.31 8.94 4.34
N TRP A 230 -12.56 8.36 3.16
CA TRP A 230 -11.67 8.53 2.00
C TRP A 230 -11.58 9.99 1.54
N LEU A 231 -12.69 10.73 1.54
CA LEU A 231 -12.71 12.15 1.21
C LEU A 231 -11.89 12.97 2.21
N PHE A 232 -12.03 12.67 3.51
CA PHE A 232 -11.26 13.33 4.56
C PHE A 232 -9.75 13.08 4.41
N ILE A 233 -9.34 11.83 4.18
CA ILE A 233 -7.93 11.46 4.00
C ILE A 233 -7.35 12.16 2.77
N THR A 234 -8.03 12.07 1.62
CA THR A 234 -7.58 12.68 0.36
C THR A 234 -7.52 14.19 0.44
N SER A 235 -8.52 14.84 1.06
CA SER A 235 -8.51 16.28 1.32
C SER A 235 -7.32 16.67 2.21
N THR A 236 -7.11 15.97 3.31
CA THR A 236 -6.01 16.25 4.26
C THR A 236 -4.64 16.10 3.58
N LEU A 237 -4.41 14.99 2.87
CA LEU A 237 -3.15 14.76 2.15
C LEU A 237 -2.90 15.81 1.06
N SER A 238 -3.95 16.20 0.33
CA SER A 238 -3.86 17.23 -0.71
C SER A 238 -3.51 18.59 -0.10
N SER A 239 -4.12 18.95 1.03
CA SER A 239 -3.81 20.18 1.76
C SER A 239 -2.38 20.19 2.30
N ILE A 240 -1.88 19.08 2.85
CA ILE A 240 -0.49 18.96 3.31
C ILE A 240 0.48 19.08 2.14
N LEU A 241 0.20 18.39 1.02
CA LEU A 241 1.03 18.45 -0.19
C LEU A 241 1.11 19.88 -0.72
N LEU A 242 -0.04 20.56 -0.82
CA LEU A 242 -0.11 21.94 -1.26
C LEU A 242 0.65 22.87 -0.31
N LEU A 243 0.48 22.72 1.01
CA LEU A 243 1.19 23.52 2.01
C LEU A 243 2.71 23.38 1.85
N LEU A 244 3.22 22.15 1.78
CA LEU A 244 4.64 21.88 1.61
C LEU A 244 5.16 22.46 0.30
N TYR A 245 4.44 22.27 -0.80
CA TYR A 245 4.81 22.77 -2.12
C TYR A 245 4.85 24.30 -2.18
N VAL A 246 3.85 24.97 -1.63
CA VAL A 246 3.78 26.44 -1.59
C VAL A 246 4.94 26.98 -0.73
N ASN A 247 5.14 26.44 0.47
CA ASN A 247 6.25 26.86 1.34
C ASN A 247 7.65 26.60 0.74
N GLU A 248 7.78 25.61 -0.15
CA GLU A 248 9.00 25.37 -0.91
C GLU A 248 9.18 26.33 -2.09
N SER A 249 8.07 26.81 -2.67
CA SER A 249 8.05 27.70 -3.83
C SER A 249 8.12 29.19 -3.44
N LEU A 250 7.84 29.53 -2.18
CA LEU A 250 8.03 30.85 -1.62
C LEU A 250 9.54 31.10 -1.40
N ILE A 251 10.19 31.57 -2.45
CA ILE A 251 11.57 32.08 -2.46
C ILE A 251 11.66 33.38 -1.63
#